data_AF-A0A223A697-F1
#
_entry.id   AF-A0A223A697-F1
#
_cell.length_a   1.000
_cell.length_b   1.000
_cell.length_c   1.000
_cell.angle_alpha   90.00
_cell.angle_beta   90.00
_cell.angle_gamma   90.00
#
_symmetry.space_group_name_H-M   'P 1'
#
loop_
_entity.id
_entity.type
_entity.pdbx_description
1 polymer ?
#
loop_
_entity_poly.entity_id
_entity_poly.type
_entity_poly.pdbx_seq_one_letter_code
_entity_poly.pdbx_strand_id
1 'polypeptide(L)'
;WTDLLTACERYRAKAYRVDPVPNTTDQYFAFIAYECDLFEEGSLSNLTASIIGNVFGFKAVAALRLEDMRIPHSYLKTFQGPATGIVVERERVNKYGAPLLGATVKPKLGLSGKNYGRVVYEGLKGGLDFLKDDENINSQPFMRWRERFLNCMEGINRASASTGEVKGAYLNITAATMEEVYNRANYAKMVGSIIVMIDLVMGYTAIQSAAIWARENDM
;
A
#
# COMPACT_ATOMS: atom_id res chain seq x y z
N TRP A 1 -29.72 -30.45 3.18
CA TRP A 1 -29.29 -31.47 4.17
C TRP A 1 -28.08 -30.98 4.97
N THR A 2 -27.18 -30.19 4.38
CA THR A 2 -26.09 -29.46 5.07
C THR A 2 -26.56 -28.30 5.95
N ASP A 3 -27.68 -27.65 5.61
CA ASP A 3 -28.24 -26.52 6.39
C ASP A 3 -28.63 -26.88 7.84
N LEU A 4 -28.76 -28.18 8.14
CA LEU A 4 -29.06 -28.69 9.48
C LEU A 4 -27.80 -28.94 10.34
N LEU A 5 -26.60 -28.76 9.77
CA LEU A 5 -25.34 -29.06 10.44
C LEU A 5 -24.68 -27.83 11.07
N THR A 6 -25.23 -26.63 10.84
CA THR A 6 -24.68 -25.37 11.36
C THR A 6 -25.77 -24.49 11.93
N ALA A 7 -25.40 -23.53 12.78
CA ALA A 7 -26.28 -22.47 13.24
C ALA A 7 -26.56 -21.46 12.10
N CYS A 8 -27.30 -21.88 11.08
CA CYS A 8 -27.45 -21.17 9.82
C CYS A 8 -28.05 -19.76 9.96
N GLU A 9 -28.85 -19.50 11.00
CA GLU A 9 -29.40 -18.17 11.32
C GLU A 9 -28.34 -17.16 11.79
N ARG A 10 -27.25 -17.66 12.41
CA ARG A 10 -26.11 -16.84 12.84
C ARG A 10 -25.24 -16.46 11.63
N TYR A 11 -24.91 -17.43 10.79
CA TYR A 11 -23.88 -17.26 9.76
C TYR A 11 -24.39 -16.71 8.41
N ARG A 12 -25.70 -16.69 8.16
CA ARG A 12 -26.25 -16.07 6.95
C ARG A 12 -26.14 -14.55 7.02
N ALA A 13 -25.48 -13.97 6.02
CA ALA A 13 -25.51 -12.53 5.78
C ALA A 13 -26.93 -12.08 5.41
N LYS A 14 -27.30 -10.86 5.82
CA LYS A 14 -28.68 -10.34 5.72
C LYS A 14 -28.70 -9.03 4.97
N ALA A 15 -29.35 -9.00 3.81
CA ALA A 15 -29.76 -7.75 3.19
C ALA A 15 -30.90 -7.16 4.03
N TYR A 16 -30.69 -5.97 4.62
CA TYR A 16 -31.62 -5.40 5.61
C TYR A 16 -32.28 -4.09 5.16
N ARG A 17 -31.77 -3.49 4.07
CA ARG A 17 -32.33 -2.28 3.46
C ARG A 17 -31.98 -2.25 1.98
N VAL A 18 -32.91 -1.81 1.15
CA VAL A 18 -32.71 -1.58 -0.29
C VAL A 18 -33.40 -0.29 -0.66
N ASP A 19 -32.64 0.68 -1.16
CA ASP A 19 -33.16 1.98 -1.59
C ASP A 19 -32.88 2.20 -3.08
N PRO A 20 -33.78 2.86 -3.83
CA PRO A 20 -33.45 3.30 -5.18
C PRO A 20 -32.37 4.39 -5.16
N VAL A 21 -31.46 4.37 -6.13
CA VAL A 21 -30.49 5.45 -6.33
C VAL A 21 -31.23 6.67 -6.89
N PRO A 22 -31.07 7.87 -6.29
CA PRO A 22 -31.72 9.07 -6.81
C PRO A 22 -31.32 9.38 -8.26
N ASN A 23 -32.28 9.88 -9.04
CA ASN A 23 -32.08 10.34 -10.43
C ASN A 23 -31.54 9.27 -11.39
N THR A 24 -31.66 7.98 -11.06
CA THR A 24 -31.23 6.88 -11.92
C THR A 24 -32.28 5.77 -11.93
N THR A 25 -32.58 5.21 -13.10
CA THR A 25 -33.49 4.06 -13.23
C THR A 25 -32.72 2.75 -13.01
N ASP A 26 -33.38 1.76 -12.41
CA ASP A 26 -32.88 0.40 -12.25
C ASP A 26 -31.54 0.25 -11.50
N GLN A 27 -31.21 1.22 -10.64
CA GLN A 27 -30.07 1.16 -9.74
C GLN A 27 -30.53 1.28 -8.28
N TYR A 28 -29.89 0.50 -7.40
CA TYR A 28 -30.28 0.39 -6.00
C TYR A 28 -29.05 0.38 -5.10
N PHE A 29 -29.16 1.02 -3.94
CA PHE A 29 -28.27 0.78 -2.81
C PHE A 29 -28.81 -0.39 -2.00
N ALA A 30 -28.06 -1.49 -1.93
CA ALA A 30 -28.37 -2.64 -1.09
C ALA A 30 -27.44 -2.66 0.12
N PHE A 31 -28.01 -2.67 1.33
CA PHE A 31 -27.26 -2.71 2.58
C PHE A 31 -27.28 -4.13 3.14
N ILE A 32 -26.10 -4.70 3.35
CA ILE A 32 -25.91 -6.09 3.76
C ILE A 32 -25.12 -6.14 5.06
N ALA A 33 -25.60 -6.90 6.04
CA ALA A 33 -24.92 -7.17 7.30
C ALA A 33 -24.31 -8.57 7.30
N TYR A 34 -23.04 -8.66 7.71
CA TYR A 34 -22.28 -9.90 7.88
C TYR A 34 -21.91 -10.05 9.35
N GLU A 35 -22.04 -11.27 9.88
CA GLU A 35 -21.60 -11.59 11.24
C GLU A 35 -20.07 -11.51 11.34
N CYS A 36 -19.55 -11.04 12.49
CA CYS A 36 -18.11 -10.82 12.67
C CYS A 36 -17.31 -12.11 12.54
N ASP A 37 -17.86 -13.22 13.02
CA ASP A 37 -17.24 -14.56 13.00
C ASP A 37 -16.98 -15.11 11.59
N LEU A 38 -17.52 -14.47 10.54
CA LEU A 38 -17.31 -14.89 9.15
C LEU A 38 -15.93 -14.52 8.62
N PHE A 39 -15.19 -13.67 9.34
CA PHE A 39 -13.96 -13.07 8.86
C PHE A 39 -12.78 -13.50 9.71
N GLU A 40 -11.74 -14.03 9.05
CA GLU A 40 -10.46 -14.32 9.67
C GLU A 40 -9.84 -13.03 10.24
N GLU A 41 -9.38 -13.09 11.49
CA GLU A 41 -8.78 -11.97 12.20
C GLU A 41 -7.55 -11.43 11.46
N GLY A 42 -7.56 -10.13 11.18
CA GLY A 42 -6.41 -9.45 10.59
C GLY A 42 -6.13 -9.84 9.14
N SER A 43 -7.08 -10.43 8.41
CA SER A 43 -6.88 -10.92 7.05
C SER A 43 -7.73 -10.13 6.03
N LEU A 44 -7.10 -9.17 5.33
CA LEU A 44 -7.79 -8.43 4.26
C LEU A 44 -8.12 -9.34 3.07
N SER A 45 -7.28 -10.35 2.83
CA SER A 45 -7.50 -11.38 1.82
C SER A 45 -8.78 -12.18 2.10
N ASN A 46 -9.02 -12.61 3.35
CA ASN A 46 -10.24 -13.32 3.71
C ASN A 46 -11.49 -12.43 3.62
N LEU A 47 -11.43 -11.19 4.14
CA LEU A 47 -12.51 -10.22 4.02
C LEU A 47 -12.93 -10.02 2.56
N THR A 48 -11.96 -9.81 1.68
CA THR A 48 -12.23 -9.55 0.25
C THR A 48 -12.69 -10.79 -0.50
N ALA A 49 -12.20 -11.98 -0.15
CA ALA A 49 -12.72 -13.24 -0.69
C ALA A 49 -14.23 -13.40 -0.43
N SER A 50 -14.70 -13.01 0.76
CA SER A 50 -16.11 -13.07 1.12
C SER A 50 -16.97 -11.98 0.45
N ILE A 51 -16.53 -10.72 0.50
CA ILE A 51 -17.35 -9.58 0.07
C ILE A 51 -17.37 -9.39 -1.44
N ILE A 52 -16.23 -9.54 -2.11
CA ILE A 52 -16.08 -9.24 -3.54
C ILE A 52 -15.71 -10.45 -4.39
N GLY A 53 -15.60 -11.65 -3.79
CA GLY A 53 -15.10 -12.83 -4.49
C GLY A 53 -15.92 -13.25 -5.71
N ASN A 54 -17.22 -13.51 -5.52
CA ASN A 54 -18.05 -14.11 -6.58
C ASN A 54 -19.21 -13.20 -7.05
N VAL A 55 -19.71 -12.31 -6.19
CA VAL A 55 -20.99 -11.61 -6.39
C VAL A 55 -21.02 -10.68 -7.62
N PHE A 56 -19.85 -10.18 -8.04
CA PHE A 56 -19.72 -9.30 -9.20
C PHE A 56 -19.87 -10.03 -10.55
N GLY A 57 -19.77 -11.36 -10.56
CA GLY A 57 -19.92 -12.19 -11.76
C GLY A 57 -21.30 -12.83 -11.93
N PHE A 58 -22.27 -12.48 -11.06
CA PHE A 58 -23.60 -13.10 -11.10
C PHE A 58 -24.39 -12.66 -12.33
N LYS A 59 -24.80 -13.63 -13.18
CA LYS A 59 -25.56 -13.37 -14.42
C LYS A 59 -26.88 -12.61 -14.20
N ALA A 60 -27.47 -12.70 -13.01
CA ALA A 60 -28.72 -12.02 -12.66
C ALA A 60 -28.54 -10.52 -12.34
N VAL A 61 -27.30 -10.04 -12.21
CA VAL A 61 -26.98 -8.66 -11.86
C VAL A 61 -26.14 -8.07 -12.99
N ALA A 62 -26.69 -7.07 -13.69
CA ALA A 62 -26.02 -6.47 -14.85
C ALA A 62 -24.73 -5.70 -14.47
N ALA A 63 -24.73 -5.05 -13.31
CA ALA A 63 -23.58 -4.34 -12.76
C ALA A 63 -23.68 -4.30 -11.23
N LEU A 64 -22.54 -4.35 -10.56
CA LEU A 64 -22.43 -4.21 -9.11
C LEU A 64 -21.23 -3.34 -8.77
N ARG A 65 -21.36 -2.49 -7.75
CA ARG A 65 -20.27 -1.69 -7.18
C ARG A 65 -20.37 -1.72 -5.66
N LEU A 66 -19.25 -2.00 -5.00
CA LEU A 66 -19.12 -1.84 -3.56
C LEU A 66 -18.75 -0.38 -3.28
N GLU A 67 -19.65 0.37 -2.65
CA GLU A 67 -19.45 1.80 -2.40
C GLU A 67 -18.79 2.10 -1.05
N ASP A 68 -19.18 1.38 0.00
CA ASP A 68 -18.67 1.60 1.35
C ASP A 68 -18.73 0.32 2.20
N MET A 69 -17.93 0.28 3.26
CA MET A 69 -17.92 -0.76 4.27
C MET A 69 -17.76 -0.15 5.67
N ARG A 70 -18.72 -0.45 6.54
CA ARG A 70 -18.56 -0.18 7.97
C ARG A 70 -17.80 -1.33 8.64
N ILE A 71 -16.51 -1.14 8.88
CA ILE A 71 -15.68 -2.12 9.61
C ILE A 71 -15.88 -1.95 11.13
N PRO A 72 -16.35 -2.97 11.86
CA PRO A 72 -16.61 -2.84 13.30
C PRO A 72 -15.29 -2.73 14.09
N HIS A 73 -15.34 -2.02 15.23
CA HIS A 73 -14.18 -1.83 16.08
C HIS A 73 -13.53 -3.15 16.55
N SER A 74 -14.33 -4.17 16.84
CA SER A 74 -13.84 -5.51 17.20
C SER A 74 -12.93 -6.11 16.14
N TYR A 75 -13.30 -5.97 14.86
CA TYR A 75 -12.51 -6.46 13.74
C TYR A 75 -11.33 -5.53 13.44
N LEU A 76 -11.50 -4.20 13.49
CA LEU A 76 -10.39 -3.26 13.31
C LEU A 76 -9.21 -3.52 14.27
N LYS A 77 -9.51 -3.91 15.51
CA LYS A 77 -8.50 -4.20 16.54
C LYS A 77 -7.66 -5.44 16.26
N THR A 78 -8.03 -6.29 15.31
CA THR A 78 -7.22 -7.44 14.90
C THR A 78 -6.13 -7.07 13.88
N PHE A 79 -6.14 -5.85 13.35
CA PHE A 79 -5.15 -5.38 12.36
C PHE A 79 -4.10 -4.49 13.03
N GLN A 80 -2.87 -4.54 12.51
CA GLN A 80 -1.79 -3.63 12.92
C GLN A 80 -2.10 -2.15 12.58
N GLY A 81 -2.73 -1.90 11.43
CA GLY A 81 -2.83 -0.57 10.84
C GLY A 81 -1.50 -0.07 10.22
N PRO A 82 -1.38 1.24 9.95
CA PRO A 82 -0.17 1.83 9.39
C PRO A 82 1.07 1.57 10.24
N ALA A 83 2.20 1.22 9.63
CA ALA A 83 3.45 0.98 10.34
C ALA A 83 3.89 2.20 11.17
N THR A 84 3.90 3.39 10.58
CA THR A 84 4.36 4.60 11.27
C THR A 84 3.21 5.56 11.56
N GLY A 85 2.41 5.88 10.53
CA GLY A 85 1.30 6.83 10.64
C GLY A 85 1.77 8.29 10.68
N ILE A 86 0.81 9.21 10.51
CA ILE A 86 1.10 10.63 10.22
C ILE A 86 1.94 11.32 11.31
N VAL A 87 1.62 11.06 12.59
CA VAL A 87 2.28 11.75 13.71
C VAL A 87 3.76 11.37 13.77
N VAL A 88 4.05 10.06 13.83
CA VAL A 88 5.42 9.56 13.96
C VAL A 88 6.22 9.80 12.68
N GLU A 89 5.58 9.78 11.50
CA GLU A 89 6.26 10.12 10.24
C GLU A 89 6.77 11.57 10.30
N ARG A 90 5.91 12.52 10.69
CA ARG A 90 6.29 13.94 10.83
C ARG A 90 7.38 14.16 11.86
N GLU A 91 7.36 13.40 12.95
CA GLU A 91 8.43 13.41 13.97
C GLU A 91 9.76 12.90 13.42
N ARG A 92 9.76 11.75 12.73
CA ARG A 92 10.96 11.16 12.12
C ARG A 92 11.59 12.07 11.07
N VAL A 93 10.78 12.76 10.28
CA VAL A 93 11.28 13.66 9.21
C VAL A 93 11.49 15.10 9.67
N ASN A 94 11.04 15.45 10.89
CA ASN A 94 11.09 16.79 11.47
C ASN A 94 10.45 17.85 10.55
N LYS A 95 9.24 17.59 10.02
CA LYS A 95 8.52 18.49 9.11
C LYS A 95 7.08 18.73 9.55
N TYR A 96 6.77 19.99 9.86
CA TYR A 96 5.51 20.41 10.47
C TYR A 96 4.95 21.65 9.78
N GLY A 97 3.64 21.88 9.92
CA GLY A 97 2.98 23.11 9.45
C GLY A 97 2.80 23.22 7.94
N ALA A 98 3.30 22.26 7.15
CA ALA A 98 3.15 22.23 5.70
C ALA A 98 2.94 20.79 5.16
N PRO A 99 2.36 20.65 3.95
CA PRO A 99 2.41 19.41 3.18
C PRO A 99 3.85 19.00 2.85
N LEU A 100 4.09 17.68 2.75
CA LEU A 100 5.35 17.16 2.24
C LEU A 100 5.36 17.23 0.71
N LEU A 101 6.49 17.64 0.12
CA LEU A 101 6.68 17.75 -1.32
C LEU A 101 7.45 16.56 -1.87
N GLY A 102 6.91 15.93 -2.90
CA GLY A 102 7.47 14.76 -3.55
C GLY A 102 7.48 14.85 -5.09
N ALA A 103 8.41 14.15 -5.74
CA ALA A 103 8.41 14.00 -7.19
C ALA A 103 8.82 12.59 -7.66
N THR A 104 8.17 12.11 -8.73
CA THR A 104 8.59 10.88 -9.42
C THR A 104 9.73 11.18 -10.38
N VAL A 105 10.81 10.40 -10.32
CA VAL A 105 11.92 10.51 -11.29
C VAL A 105 11.41 10.21 -12.71
N LYS A 106 11.86 11.00 -13.68
CA LYS A 106 11.52 10.85 -15.11
C LYS A 106 12.78 10.79 -16.00
N PRO A 107 12.72 10.17 -17.20
CA PRO A 107 11.59 9.44 -17.77
C PRO A 107 11.26 8.18 -16.94
N LYS A 108 10.05 7.66 -17.13
CA LYS A 108 9.50 6.52 -16.36
C LYS A 108 10.44 5.31 -16.35
N LEU A 109 11.01 4.95 -17.51
CA LEU A 109 11.97 3.86 -17.68
C LEU A 109 13.16 4.34 -18.52
N GLY A 110 14.31 3.65 -18.40
CA GLY A 110 15.45 3.81 -19.30
C GLY A 110 16.65 4.59 -18.73
N LEU A 111 16.53 5.21 -17.55
CA LEU A 111 17.69 5.75 -16.85
C LEU A 111 18.53 4.63 -16.23
N SER A 112 19.85 4.77 -16.25
CA SER A 112 20.78 3.93 -15.49
C SER A 112 20.76 4.30 -14.00
N GLY A 113 21.22 3.40 -13.13
CA GLY A 113 21.26 3.64 -11.67
C GLY A 113 21.99 4.94 -11.29
N LYS A 114 23.12 5.23 -11.94
CA LYS A 114 23.89 6.47 -11.72
C LYS A 114 23.11 7.73 -12.08
N ASN A 115 22.47 7.74 -13.25
CA ASN A 115 21.68 8.90 -13.68
C ASN A 115 20.41 9.05 -12.83
N TYR A 116 19.83 7.94 -12.36
CA TYR A 116 18.72 7.95 -11.41
C TYR A 116 19.11 8.67 -10.11
N GLY A 117 20.23 8.28 -9.51
CA GLY A 117 20.77 8.94 -8.30
C GLY A 117 21.09 10.41 -8.53
N ARG A 118 21.53 10.80 -9.73
CA ARG A 118 21.75 12.22 -10.07
C ARG A 118 20.45 13.02 -10.05
N VAL A 119 19.37 12.50 -10.62
CA VAL A 119 18.05 13.17 -10.60
C VAL A 119 17.53 13.28 -9.17
N VAL A 120 17.68 12.22 -8.36
CA VAL A 120 17.34 12.22 -6.92
C VAL A 120 18.08 13.32 -6.18
N TYR A 121 19.39 13.43 -6.36
CA TYR A 121 20.19 14.48 -5.73
C TYR A 121 19.72 15.89 -6.10
N GLU A 122 19.56 16.20 -7.39
CA GLU A 122 19.19 17.55 -7.83
C GLU A 122 17.79 17.94 -7.35
N GLY A 123 16.83 17.01 -7.39
CA GLY A 123 15.47 17.27 -6.91
C GLY A 123 15.40 17.53 -5.40
N LEU A 124 16.07 16.71 -4.59
CA LEU A 124 16.10 16.88 -3.14
C LEU A 124 16.85 18.15 -2.72
N LYS A 125 17.99 18.43 -3.36
CA LYS A 125 18.74 19.66 -3.13
C LYS A 125 17.94 20.90 -3.52
N GLY A 126 17.09 20.80 -4.54
CA GLY A 126 16.20 21.87 -5.00
C GLY A 126 15.05 22.20 -4.04
N GLY A 127 14.87 21.45 -2.96
CA GLY A 127 13.89 21.75 -1.90
C GLY A 127 12.77 20.72 -1.75
N LEU A 128 12.74 19.65 -2.55
CA LEU A 128 11.81 18.55 -2.32
C LEU A 128 12.15 17.77 -1.04
N ASP A 129 11.15 17.23 -0.37
CA ASP A 129 11.34 16.36 0.79
C ASP A 129 11.67 14.95 0.34
N PHE A 130 10.98 14.51 -0.72
CA PHE A 130 11.08 13.17 -1.26
C PHE A 130 11.22 13.16 -2.79
N LEU A 131 11.94 12.16 -3.28
CA LEU A 131 11.69 11.64 -4.62
C LEU A 131 11.11 10.22 -4.55
N LYS A 132 10.77 9.64 -5.68
CA LYS A 132 10.34 8.26 -5.73
C LYS A 132 10.72 7.55 -7.01
N ASP A 133 10.90 6.25 -6.85
CA ASP A 133 10.84 5.34 -7.98
C ASP A 133 9.49 5.47 -8.69
N ASP A 134 9.48 5.29 -10.00
CA ASP A 134 8.22 5.14 -10.75
C ASP A 134 7.64 3.74 -10.44
N GLU A 135 6.31 3.54 -10.47
CA GLU A 135 5.70 2.28 -9.98
C GLU A 135 6.16 1.05 -10.79
N ASN A 136 6.55 1.25 -12.04
CA ASN A 136 7.08 0.16 -12.88
C ASN A 136 8.62 0.15 -12.93
N ILE A 137 9.32 0.85 -12.04
CA ILE A 137 10.76 0.69 -11.81
C ILE A 137 10.94 -0.36 -10.70
N ASN A 138 11.38 -1.55 -11.09
CA ASN A 138 11.62 -2.65 -10.15
C ASN A 138 13.08 -3.09 -10.29
N SER A 139 13.38 -3.99 -11.24
CA SER A 139 14.73 -4.38 -11.60
C SER A 139 14.78 -4.83 -13.06
N GLN A 140 15.19 -3.94 -13.94
CA GLN A 140 15.17 -4.13 -15.39
C GLN A 140 16.59 -4.27 -15.96
N PRO A 141 16.75 -4.74 -17.21
CA PRO A 141 18.06 -4.82 -17.86
C PRO A 141 18.83 -3.50 -17.89
N PHE A 142 18.13 -2.36 -18.04
CA PHE A 142 18.75 -1.03 -18.08
C PHE A 142 19.16 -0.50 -16.69
N MET A 143 18.64 -1.08 -15.60
CA MET A 143 18.92 -0.66 -14.22
C MET A 143 18.52 -1.76 -13.24
N ARG A 144 19.52 -2.39 -12.63
CA ARG A 144 19.30 -3.36 -11.55
C ARG A 144 19.02 -2.62 -10.25
N TRP A 145 18.12 -3.18 -9.43
CA TRP A 145 17.61 -2.51 -8.23
C TRP A 145 18.71 -2.15 -7.22
N ARG A 146 19.72 -3.02 -7.04
CA ARG A 146 20.83 -2.77 -6.10
C ARG A 146 21.64 -1.54 -6.48
N GLU A 147 21.96 -1.40 -7.77
CA GLU A 147 22.67 -0.22 -8.29
C GLU A 147 21.85 1.05 -8.06
N ARG A 148 20.54 1.00 -8.33
CA ARG A 148 19.64 2.12 -8.09
C ARG A 148 19.63 2.52 -6.61
N PHE A 149 19.46 1.57 -5.69
CA PHE A 149 19.40 1.85 -4.26
C PHE A 149 20.69 2.53 -3.77
N LEU A 150 21.86 2.02 -4.17
CA LEU A 150 23.15 2.62 -3.81
C LEU A 150 23.31 4.06 -4.32
N ASN A 151 23.02 4.31 -5.60
CA ASN A 151 23.15 5.65 -6.18
C ASN A 151 22.10 6.63 -5.63
N CYS A 152 20.88 6.16 -5.34
CA CYS A 152 19.86 6.97 -4.67
C CYS A 152 20.30 7.36 -3.26
N MET A 153 20.85 6.42 -2.47
CA MET A 153 21.34 6.73 -1.13
C MET A 153 22.51 7.71 -1.13
N GLU A 154 23.42 7.64 -2.12
CA GLU A 154 24.43 8.68 -2.29
C GLU A 154 23.78 10.05 -2.54
N GLY A 155 22.81 10.11 -3.45
CA GLY A 155 22.09 11.36 -3.77
C GLY A 155 21.33 11.94 -2.58
N ILE A 156 20.65 11.10 -1.80
CA ILE A 156 19.92 11.48 -0.59
C ILE A 156 20.88 12.07 0.44
N ASN A 157 21.96 11.36 0.78
CA ASN A 157 22.91 11.81 1.80
C ASN A 157 23.58 13.13 1.40
N ARG A 158 23.94 13.29 0.11
CA ARG A 158 24.52 14.53 -0.40
C ARG A 158 23.53 15.70 -0.32
N ALA A 159 22.25 15.47 -0.65
CA ALA A 159 21.23 16.51 -0.56
C ALA A 159 20.93 16.87 0.90
N SER A 160 20.84 15.88 1.79
CA SER A 160 20.68 16.11 3.23
C SER A 160 21.83 16.95 3.80
N ALA A 161 23.09 16.57 3.53
CA ALA A 161 24.26 17.34 3.95
C ALA A 161 24.29 18.77 3.37
N SER A 162 23.77 18.98 2.16
CA SER A 162 23.74 20.30 1.51
C SER A 162 22.64 21.22 2.03
N THR A 163 21.56 20.66 2.58
CA THR A 163 20.35 21.41 2.97
C THR A 163 20.15 21.47 4.48
N GLY A 164 20.75 20.56 5.24
CA GLY A 164 20.51 20.41 6.68
C GLY A 164 19.16 19.77 7.01
N GLU A 165 18.43 19.26 6.01
CA GLU A 165 17.13 18.63 6.19
C GLU A 165 17.21 17.10 6.06
N VAL A 166 16.26 16.41 6.71
CA VAL A 166 15.97 15.01 6.42
C VAL A 166 15.36 14.91 5.01
N LYS A 167 15.93 14.04 4.19
CA LYS A 167 15.51 13.77 2.81
C LYS A 167 15.31 12.27 2.62
N GLY A 168 14.48 11.88 1.66
CA GLY A 168 14.29 10.47 1.32
C GLY A 168 13.99 10.25 -0.16
N ALA A 169 14.02 8.99 -0.58
CA ALA A 169 13.39 8.57 -1.82
C ALA A 169 12.64 7.27 -1.60
N TYR A 170 11.41 7.16 -2.09
CA TYR A 170 10.64 5.92 -1.99
C TYR A 170 11.28 4.86 -2.90
N LEU A 171 12.13 4.02 -2.33
CA LEU A 171 12.80 2.92 -3.01
C LEU A 171 11.78 1.79 -3.25
N ASN A 172 11.51 1.45 -4.50
CA ASN A 172 10.50 0.45 -4.86
C ASN A 172 11.01 -0.97 -4.61
N ILE A 173 10.39 -1.62 -3.61
CA ILE A 173 10.70 -3.00 -3.21
C ILE A 173 9.77 -4.02 -3.88
N THR A 174 8.79 -3.60 -4.70
CA THR A 174 7.89 -4.50 -5.42
C THR A 174 8.64 -5.47 -6.30
N ALA A 175 8.35 -6.75 -6.14
CA ALA A 175 8.98 -7.85 -6.83
C ALA A 175 7.99 -8.98 -7.11
N ALA A 176 8.46 -9.97 -7.88
CA ALA A 176 7.64 -11.12 -8.30
C ALA A 176 7.33 -12.11 -7.16
N THR A 177 8.21 -12.23 -6.17
CA THR A 177 8.05 -13.15 -5.03
C THR A 177 8.34 -12.45 -3.71
N MET A 178 7.80 -12.98 -2.61
CA MET A 178 8.00 -12.40 -1.28
C MET A 178 9.46 -12.44 -0.83
N GLU A 179 10.21 -13.47 -1.22
CA GLU A 179 11.65 -13.57 -0.93
C GLU A 179 12.40 -12.39 -1.55
N GLU A 180 12.07 -12.02 -2.79
CA GLU A 180 12.70 -10.88 -3.45
C GLU A 180 12.21 -9.54 -2.91
N VAL A 181 10.95 -9.42 -2.48
CA VAL A 181 10.45 -8.23 -1.75
C VAL A 181 11.27 -8.04 -0.47
N TYR A 182 11.43 -9.09 0.34
CA TYR A 182 12.21 -9.03 1.58
C TYR A 182 13.70 -8.76 1.32
N ASN A 183 14.29 -9.36 0.28
CA ASN A 183 15.67 -9.07 -0.10
C ASN A 183 15.89 -7.57 -0.36
N ARG A 184 14.94 -6.92 -1.07
CA ARG A 184 15.00 -5.49 -1.37
C ARG A 184 14.73 -4.64 -0.14
N ALA A 185 13.72 -4.99 0.64
CA ALA A 185 13.36 -4.29 1.88
C ALA A 185 14.52 -4.31 2.89
N ASN A 186 15.10 -5.49 3.14
CA ASN A 186 16.25 -5.66 4.02
C ASN A 186 17.46 -4.88 3.52
N TYR A 187 17.68 -4.84 2.19
CA TYR A 187 18.76 -4.03 1.64
C TYR A 187 18.51 -2.53 1.81
N ALA A 188 17.29 -2.04 1.58
CA ALA A 188 16.90 -0.65 1.83
C ALA A 188 17.15 -0.23 3.29
N LYS A 189 16.78 -1.11 4.24
CA LYS A 189 17.10 -0.93 5.66
C LYS A 189 18.60 -0.89 5.90
N MET A 190 19.35 -1.85 5.34
CA MET A 190 20.79 -1.97 5.51
C MET A 190 21.54 -0.72 5.04
N VAL A 191 21.08 -0.09 3.95
CA VAL A 191 21.70 1.14 3.42
C VAL A 191 21.18 2.42 4.10
N GLY A 192 20.27 2.31 5.07
CA GLY A 192 19.76 3.43 5.85
C GLY A 192 18.69 4.28 5.15
N SER A 193 17.91 3.69 4.23
CA SER A 193 16.73 4.40 3.69
C SER A 193 15.71 4.64 4.80
N ILE A 194 15.06 5.80 4.79
CA ILE A 194 14.01 6.16 5.76
C ILE A 194 12.60 5.76 5.29
N ILE A 195 12.49 5.31 4.03
CA ILE A 195 11.20 4.96 3.42
C ILE A 195 11.38 4.05 2.20
N VAL A 196 10.38 3.20 1.94
CA VAL A 196 10.25 2.35 0.74
C VAL A 196 8.85 2.52 0.16
N MET A 197 8.66 2.08 -1.10
CA MET A 197 7.32 1.95 -1.69
C MET A 197 7.03 0.54 -2.16
N ILE A 198 5.73 0.23 -2.18
CA ILE A 198 5.14 -0.99 -2.70
C ILE A 198 3.98 -0.63 -3.62
N ASP A 199 3.68 -1.51 -4.56
CA ASP A 199 2.57 -1.36 -5.49
C ASP A 199 1.39 -2.26 -5.11
N LEU A 200 0.17 -1.77 -5.32
CA LEU A 200 -1.07 -2.53 -5.05
C LEU A 200 -1.10 -3.89 -5.76
N VAL A 201 -0.46 -3.98 -6.93
CA VAL A 201 -0.39 -5.18 -7.76
C VAL A 201 0.38 -6.34 -7.11
N MET A 202 1.09 -6.11 -6.00
CA MET A 202 1.66 -7.19 -5.18
C MET A 202 0.58 -8.06 -4.52
N GLY A 203 -0.61 -7.51 -4.29
CA GLY A 203 -1.71 -8.18 -3.60
C GLY A 203 -1.67 -8.02 -2.08
N TYR A 204 -2.85 -8.16 -1.45
CA TYR A 204 -3.06 -7.83 -0.04
C TYR A 204 -2.20 -8.64 0.92
N THR A 205 -1.99 -9.94 0.67
CA THR A 205 -1.11 -10.78 1.50
C THR A 205 0.33 -10.25 1.55
N ALA A 206 0.87 -9.84 0.39
CA ALA A 206 2.21 -9.28 0.31
C ALA A 206 2.29 -7.88 0.94
N ILE A 207 1.26 -7.05 0.76
CA ILE A 207 1.15 -5.71 1.37
C ILE A 207 1.11 -5.81 2.90
N GLN A 208 0.30 -6.72 3.47
CA GLN A 208 0.24 -6.93 4.91
C GLN A 208 1.58 -7.41 5.46
N SER A 209 2.25 -8.33 4.76
CA SER A 209 3.60 -8.80 5.11
C SER A 209 4.62 -7.64 5.11
N ALA A 210 4.61 -6.80 4.07
CA ALA A 210 5.48 -5.63 3.98
C ALA A 210 5.18 -4.58 5.08
N ALA A 211 3.92 -4.39 5.44
CA ALA A 211 3.52 -3.46 6.51
C ALA A 211 3.95 -3.94 7.91
N ILE A 212 3.87 -5.24 8.18
CA ILE A 212 4.38 -5.84 9.42
C ILE A 212 5.90 -5.68 9.47
N TRP A 213 6.59 -6.04 8.39
CA TRP A 213 8.04 -5.86 8.29
C TRP A 213 8.44 -4.39 8.48
N ALA A 214 7.72 -3.43 7.89
CA ALA A 214 8.04 -2.01 8.03
C ALA A 214 7.97 -1.56 9.50
N ARG A 215 6.94 -2.00 10.25
CA ARG A 215 6.82 -1.73 11.69
C ARG A 215 7.99 -2.31 12.49
N GLU A 216 8.38 -3.55 12.21
CA GLU A 216 9.45 -4.25 12.93
C GLU A 216 10.86 -3.71 12.59
N ASN A 217 10.98 -2.94 11.52
CA ASN A 217 12.26 -2.49 10.96
C ASN A 217 12.41 -0.96 10.92
N ASP A 218 11.51 -0.23 11.58
CA ASP A 218 11.49 1.25 11.63
C ASP A 218 11.49 1.92 10.24
N MET A 219 10.81 1.28 9.27
CA MET A 219 10.63 1.79 7.91
C MET A 219 9.33 2.60 7.75
#